data_AF-G9AAM8-F1
#
_entry.id   AF-G9AAM8-F1
#
_cell.length_a   1.000
_cell.length_b   1.000
_cell.length_c   1.000
_cell.angle_alpha   90.00
_cell.angle_beta   90.00
_cell.angle_gamma   90.00
#
_symmetry.space_group_name_H-M   'P 1'
#
loop_
_entity.id
_entity.type
_entity.pdbx_description
1 polymer ?
#
loop_
_entity_poly.entity_id
_entity_poly.type
_entity_poly.pdbx_seq_one_letter_code
_entity_poly.pdbx_strand_id
1 'polypeptide(L)'
;MMLRTGFRVPALLAAGMFSTACFAAEIEHQTDYSIALAGLPLARASFHTEVEQNRYTISGTLNSAGLVNIISPTSGQTRVSGLIGRDRLRATQYSMSYRSGKKSRAINVSFRNGNVVRASMVPKRTPLPKNWVPVTSRDMRNVLDPLSGLIIPATSRVCPNTLPIFDGESRLDIKLSAKGTRNFKTKGFDGEVIVCGVQFVPKAGYRKGREDVEYLRRLATMEIWFAKSDSVDVYAPVYVRIPTKIGPVTVSATRFGG
;
A
#
# COMPACT_ATOMS: atom_id res chain seq x y z
N MET A 1 50.88 67.03 -40.61
CA MET A 1 50.23 67.29 -39.31
C MET A 1 48.95 66.45 -39.28
N MET A 2 49.04 65.31 -38.59
CA MET A 2 47.99 64.31 -38.44
C MET A 2 47.11 64.65 -37.22
N LEU A 3 45.82 64.30 -37.26
CA LEU A 3 45.19 63.40 -36.27
C LEU A 3 43.77 63.05 -36.76
N ARG A 4 43.50 61.76 -36.97
CA ARG A 4 42.15 61.21 -37.20
C ARG A 4 41.76 60.37 -35.98
N THR A 5 40.68 60.76 -35.33
CA THR A 5 40.04 60.11 -34.20
C THR A 5 39.30 58.84 -34.64
N GLY A 6 39.60 57.71 -34.01
CA GLY A 6 38.88 56.44 -34.18
C GLY A 6 38.09 56.08 -32.91
N PHE A 7 36.78 55.94 -33.05
CA PHE A 7 35.86 55.50 -31.99
C PHE A 7 35.80 53.96 -32.00
N ARG A 8 35.97 53.30 -30.84
CA ARG A 8 35.80 51.84 -30.68
C ARG A 8 34.58 51.57 -29.82
N VAL A 9 33.63 50.78 -30.34
CA VAL A 9 32.45 50.26 -29.63
C VAL A 9 32.77 48.85 -29.13
N PRO A 10 32.49 48.49 -27.86
CA PRO A 10 32.64 47.11 -27.41
C PRO A 10 31.34 46.32 -27.65
N ALA A 11 31.46 45.16 -28.30
CA ALA A 11 30.37 44.19 -28.44
C ALA A 11 30.38 43.24 -27.22
N LEU A 12 29.33 43.29 -26.39
CA LEU A 12 29.07 42.30 -25.34
C LEU A 12 28.30 41.12 -25.92
N LEU A 13 28.94 39.94 -25.96
CA LEU A 13 28.30 38.65 -26.20
C LEU A 13 27.64 38.16 -24.91
N ALA A 14 26.31 38.22 -24.84
CA ALA A 14 25.52 37.60 -23.78
C ALA A 14 25.22 36.13 -24.15
N ALA A 15 25.92 35.19 -23.50
CA ALA A 15 25.61 33.77 -23.58
C ALA A 15 24.41 33.46 -22.67
N GLY A 16 23.23 33.26 -23.26
CA GLY A 16 22.02 32.83 -22.54
C GLY A 16 22.15 31.38 -22.08
N MET A 17 22.27 31.16 -20.77
CA MET A 17 22.11 29.84 -20.15
C MET A 17 20.63 29.45 -20.19
N PHE A 18 20.25 28.61 -21.16
CA PHE A 18 18.96 27.93 -21.13
C PHE A 18 19.03 26.82 -20.06
N SER A 19 18.60 27.13 -18.83
CA SER A 19 18.30 26.12 -17.83
C SER A 19 17.02 25.39 -18.24
N THR A 20 17.15 24.24 -18.88
CA THR A 20 16.04 23.28 -18.98
C THR A 20 15.73 22.76 -17.58
N ALA A 21 14.70 23.32 -16.95
CA ALA A 21 14.10 22.71 -15.77
C ALA A 21 13.56 21.33 -16.19
N CYS A 22 14.26 20.28 -15.79
CA CYS A 22 13.75 18.92 -15.90
C CYS A 22 12.63 18.78 -14.87
N PHE A 23 11.39 19.01 -15.28
CA PHE A 23 10.23 18.60 -14.50
C PHE A 23 10.24 17.08 -14.47
N ALA A 24 10.47 16.50 -13.29
CA ALA A 24 10.30 15.07 -13.09
C ALA A 24 8.86 14.72 -13.45
N ALA A 25 8.66 13.77 -14.37
CA ALA A 25 7.33 13.35 -14.77
C ALA A 25 6.59 12.82 -13.54
N GLU A 26 5.39 13.35 -13.30
CA GLU A 26 4.45 12.78 -12.35
C GLU A 26 3.93 11.48 -12.93
N ILE A 27 4.14 10.37 -12.21
CA ILE A 27 3.65 9.06 -12.62
C ILE A 27 2.36 8.81 -11.86
N GLU A 28 1.26 8.65 -12.60
CA GLU A 28 0.00 8.18 -12.06
C GLU A 28 -0.18 6.69 -12.35
N HIS A 29 -0.72 5.95 -11.38
CA HIS A 29 -1.02 4.54 -11.56
C HIS A 29 -2.34 4.19 -10.85
N GLN A 30 -3.27 3.59 -11.59
CA GLN A 30 -4.55 3.17 -11.06
C GLN A 30 -4.58 1.65 -10.83
N THR A 31 -5.21 1.23 -9.73
CA THR A 31 -5.49 -0.18 -9.48
C THR A 31 -6.89 -0.36 -8.91
N ASP A 32 -7.71 -1.15 -9.59
CA ASP A 32 -9.08 -1.46 -9.17
C ASP A 32 -9.17 -2.94 -8.80
N TYR A 33 -9.94 -3.27 -7.77
CA TYR A 33 -10.11 -4.64 -7.28
C TYR A 33 -11.59 -4.99 -7.11
N SER A 34 -11.89 -6.26 -7.41
CA SER A 34 -13.11 -6.94 -7.02
C SER A 34 -12.83 -7.85 -5.83
N ILE A 35 -13.66 -7.77 -4.79
CA ILE A 35 -13.59 -8.61 -3.59
C ILE A 35 -14.81 -9.53 -3.60
N ALA A 36 -14.58 -10.83 -3.51
CA ALA A 36 -15.63 -11.83 -3.55
C ALA A 36 -15.45 -12.91 -2.47
N LEU A 37 -16.55 -13.55 -2.09
CA LEU A 37 -16.57 -14.73 -1.21
C LEU A 37 -17.31 -15.85 -1.92
N ALA A 38 -16.63 -16.98 -2.11
CA ALA A 38 -17.16 -18.10 -2.89
C ALA A 38 -17.66 -17.67 -4.29
N GLY A 39 -16.99 -16.66 -4.89
CA GLY A 39 -17.37 -16.09 -6.19
C GLY A 39 -18.47 -15.01 -6.13
N LEU A 40 -19.15 -14.84 -5.00
CA LEU A 40 -20.18 -13.81 -4.84
C LEU A 40 -19.53 -12.46 -4.48
N PRO A 41 -19.87 -11.36 -5.18
CA PRO A 41 -19.25 -10.06 -4.96
C PRO A 41 -19.62 -9.50 -3.57
N LEU A 42 -18.61 -9.09 -2.81
CA LEU A 42 -18.76 -8.47 -1.49
C LEU A 42 -18.46 -6.97 -1.51
N ALA A 43 -17.42 -6.56 -2.25
CA ALA A 43 -16.95 -5.19 -2.27
C ALA A 43 -16.11 -4.90 -3.52
N ARG A 44 -15.87 -3.62 -3.77
CA ARG A 44 -14.90 -3.12 -4.74
C ARG A 44 -13.96 -2.14 -4.04
N ALA A 45 -12.72 -2.08 -4.49
CA ALA A 45 -11.76 -1.09 -4.05
C ALA A 45 -11.06 -0.46 -5.26
N SER A 46 -10.73 0.82 -5.15
CA SER A 46 -9.98 1.55 -6.17
C SER A 46 -8.88 2.34 -5.50
N PHE A 47 -7.68 2.26 -6.05
CA PHE A 47 -6.49 2.94 -5.58
C PHE A 47 -5.90 3.78 -6.70
N HIS A 48 -5.46 4.98 -6.35
CA HIS A 48 -4.74 5.90 -7.19
C HIS A 48 -3.39 6.17 -6.54
N THR A 49 -2.32 5.96 -7.30
CA THR A 49 -0.94 6.15 -6.87
C THR A 49 -0.35 7.29 -7.68
N GLU A 50 0.22 8.25 -6.99
CA GLU A 50 0.96 9.38 -7.56
C GLU A 50 2.42 9.23 -7.12
N VAL A 51 3.36 9.31 -8.05
CA VAL A 51 4.80 9.32 -7.77
C VAL A 51 5.42 10.56 -8.38
N GLU A 52 6.04 11.37 -7.53
CA GLU A 52 6.80 12.54 -7.93
C GLU A 52 8.23 12.41 -7.38
N GLN A 53 9.21 12.27 -8.27
CA GLN A 53 10.60 11.98 -7.91
C GLN A 53 10.76 10.67 -7.11
N ASN A 54 10.94 10.76 -5.78
CA ASN A 54 10.91 9.58 -4.90
C ASN A 54 9.73 9.59 -3.92
N ARG A 55 8.89 10.63 -3.95
CA ARG A 55 7.73 10.74 -3.08
C ARG A 55 6.59 9.99 -3.71
N TYR A 56 5.84 9.26 -2.89
CA TYR A 56 4.62 8.62 -3.33
C TYR A 56 3.45 9.03 -2.46
N THR A 57 2.28 9.05 -3.07
CA THR A 57 0.98 9.08 -2.40
C THR A 57 0.14 7.96 -2.97
N ILE A 58 -0.52 7.20 -2.12
CA ILE A 58 -1.56 6.25 -2.52
C ILE A 58 -2.84 6.61 -1.81
N SER A 59 -3.89 6.89 -2.58
CA SER A 59 -5.24 7.12 -2.07
C SER A 59 -6.14 5.97 -2.51
N GLY A 60 -7.04 5.53 -1.65
CA GLY A 60 -7.92 4.41 -1.95
C GLY A 60 -9.31 4.59 -1.39
N THR A 61 -10.27 3.95 -2.06
CA THR A 61 -11.64 3.83 -1.61
C THR A 61 -12.05 2.36 -1.59
N LEU A 62 -12.97 2.01 -0.70
CA LEU A 62 -13.60 0.70 -0.62
C LEU A 62 -15.10 0.90 -0.47
N ASN A 63 -15.89 0.12 -1.22
CA ASN A 63 -17.35 0.14 -1.13
C ASN A 63 -17.90 -1.29 -1.20
N SER A 64 -18.89 -1.61 -0.38
CA SER A 64 -19.64 -2.86 -0.47
C SER A 64 -20.32 -2.99 -1.83
N ALA A 65 -20.51 -4.22 -2.27
CA ALA A 65 -21.15 -4.58 -3.53
C ALA A 65 -22.17 -5.70 -3.34
N GLY A 66 -23.00 -5.94 -4.35
CA GLY A 66 -23.99 -7.01 -4.36
C GLY A 66 -25.00 -6.91 -3.21
N LEU A 67 -25.46 -8.06 -2.73
CA LEU A 67 -26.47 -8.16 -1.66
C LEU A 67 -25.96 -7.60 -0.33
N VAL A 68 -24.65 -7.63 -0.09
CA VAL A 68 -24.03 -7.05 1.12
C VAL A 68 -24.30 -5.55 1.21
N ASN A 69 -24.28 -4.84 0.09
CA ASN A 69 -24.54 -3.40 0.07
C ASN A 69 -25.96 -3.04 0.53
N ILE A 70 -26.94 -3.92 0.27
CA ILE A 70 -28.34 -3.71 0.64
C ILE A 70 -28.53 -3.95 2.14
N ILE A 71 -27.86 -4.98 2.68
CA ILE A 71 -28.04 -5.40 4.09
C ILE A 71 -27.16 -4.58 5.04
N SER A 72 -25.90 -4.33 4.67
CA SER A 72 -24.93 -3.64 5.51
C SER A 72 -23.96 -2.81 4.66
N PRO A 73 -24.40 -1.63 4.19
CA PRO A 73 -23.56 -0.78 3.37
C PRO A 73 -22.29 -0.41 4.14
N THR A 74 -21.16 -0.65 3.50
CA THR A 74 -19.84 -0.42 4.04
C THR A 74 -19.03 0.40 3.05
N SER A 75 -18.48 1.52 3.49
CA SER A 75 -17.58 2.35 2.70
C SER A 75 -16.32 2.68 3.50
N GLY A 76 -15.23 2.95 2.82
CA GLY A 76 -13.98 3.34 3.45
C GLY A 76 -13.07 4.11 2.51
N GLN A 77 -12.15 4.83 3.11
CA GLN A 77 -11.13 5.61 2.42
C GLN A 77 -9.80 5.40 3.15
N THR A 78 -8.71 5.42 2.40
CA THR A 78 -7.37 5.33 2.94
C THR A 78 -6.43 6.22 2.16
N ARG A 79 -5.42 6.75 2.84
CA ARG A 79 -4.34 7.48 2.20
C ARG A 79 -3.03 7.15 2.90
N VAL A 80 -1.98 6.94 2.12
CA VAL A 80 -0.61 6.84 2.62
C VAL A 80 0.29 7.73 1.78
N SER A 81 1.26 8.36 2.41
CA SER A 81 2.31 9.10 1.72
C SER A 81 3.66 8.84 2.36
N GLY A 82 4.71 8.90 1.55
CA GLY A 82 6.07 8.59 2.01
C GLY A 82 7.12 8.73 0.92
N LEU A 83 8.24 8.03 1.13
CA LEU A 83 9.38 7.98 0.22
C LEU A 83 9.59 6.56 -0.30
N ILE A 84 9.87 6.42 -1.58
CA ILE A 84 10.31 5.18 -2.21
C ILE A 84 11.80 5.01 -1.88
N GLY A 85 12.09 4.06 -0.98
CA GLY A 85 13.45 3.66 -0.65
C GLY A 85 13.93 2.53 -1.57
N ARG A 86 15.23 2.22 -1.49
CA ARG A 86 15.82 1.13 -2.29
C ARG A 86 15.21 -0.24 -1.96
N ASP A 87 14.91 -0.49 -0.68
CA ASP A 87 14.48 -1.79 -0.19
C ASP A 87 12.98 -1.89 0.14
N ARG A 88 12.33 -0.75 0.34
CA ARG A 88 10.91 -0.65 0.72
C ARG A 88 10.37 0.76 0.55
N LEU A 89 9.05 0.88 0.45
CA LEU A 89 8.36 2.15 0.61
C LEU A 89 8.30 2.52 2.10
N ARG A 90 8.69 3.74 2.43
CA ARG A 90 8.74 4.26 3.80
C ARG A 90 7.67 5.32 3.98
N ALA A 91 6.54 4.93 4.54
CA ALA A 91 5.49 5.88 4.88
C ALA A 91 5.98 6.92 5.88
N THR A 92 5.48 8.13 5.73
CA THR A 92 5.52 9.21 6.73
C THR A 92 4.17 9.39 7.39
N GLN A 93 3.09 9.16 6.64
CA GLN A 93 1.71 9.27 7.12
C GLN A 93 0.86 8.16 6.51
N TYR A 94 0.02 7.52 7.33
CA TYR A 94 -1.01 6.59 6.93
C TYR A 94 -2.33 6.99 7.61
N SER A 95 -3.42 6.97 6.86
CA SER A 95 -4.76 7.14 7.41
C SER A 95 -5.74 6.18 6.76
N MET A 96 -6.74 5.82 7.52
CA MET A 96 -7.86 5.01 7.07
C MET A 96 -9.11 5.43 7.81
N SER A 97 -10.23 5.53 7.12
CA SER A 97 -11.53 5.65 7.75
C SER A 97 -12.52 4.71 7.08
N TYR A 98 -13.45 4.17 7.84
CA TYR A 98 -14.53 3.38 7.29
C TYR A 98 -15.83 3.61 8.06
N ARG A 99 -16.93 3.36 7.37
CA ARG A 99 -18.28 3.33 7.91
C ARG A 99 -18.94 2.03 7.49
N SER A 100 -19.53 1.31 8.44
CA SER A 100 -20.31 0.10 8.21
C SER A 100 -21.61 0.21 8.98
N GLY A 101 -22.71 0.42 8.26
CA GLY A 101 -24.00 0.81 8.84
C GLY A 101 -23.88 2.09 9.69
N LYS A 102 -24.16 1.97 11.00
CA LYS A 102 -24.05 3.08 11.97
C LYS A 102 -22.66 3.22 12.61
N LYS A 103 -21.77 2.24 12.42
CA LYS A 103 -20.44 2.22 13.04
C LYS A 103 -19.45 2.93 12.11
N SER A 104 -18.60 3.77 12.68
CA SER A 104 -17.46 4.34 11.96
C SER A 104 -16.18 4.20 12.78
N ARG A 105 -15.04 4.15 12.09
CA ARG A 105 -13.71 4.28 12.69
C ARG A 105 -12.82 5.13 11.78
N ALA A 106 -11.90 5.84 12.40
CA ALA A 106 -10.80 6.53 11.74
C ALA A 106 -9.49 6.19 12.45
N ILE A 107 -8.45 5.92 11.66
CA ILE A 107 -7.09 5.60 12.09
C ILE A 107 -6.15 6.62 11.46
N ASN A 108 -5.20 7.12 12.24
CA ASN A 108 -4.08 7.91 11.73
C ASN A 108 -2.79 7.42 12.36
N VAL A 109 -1.76 7.23 11.54
CA VAL A 109 -0.43 6.81 11.97
C VAL A 109 0.60 7.70 11.30
N SER A 110 1.51 8.25 12.11
CA SER A 110 2.66 9.01 11.63
C SER A 110 3.92 8.21 11.91
N PHE A 111 4.83 8.20 10.94
CA PHE A 111 6.06 7.42 10.99
C PHE A 111 7.29 8.32 10.83
N ARG A 112 8.41 7.88 11.40
CA ARG A 112 9.74 8.45 11.17
C ARG A 112 10.76 7.33 11.08
N ASN A 113 11.41 7.20 9.92
CA ASN A 113 12.42 6.17 9.67
C ASN A 113 11.94 4.74 9.98
N GLY A 114 10.68 4.44 9.64
CA GLY A 114 10.04 3.14 9.92
C GLY A 114 9.58 2.94 11.37
N ASN A 115 9.68 3.95 12.24
CA ASN A 115 9.14 3.88 13.60
C ASN A 115 7.83 4.67 13.69
N VAL A 116 6.82 4.12 14.35
CA VAL A 116 5.59 4.85 14.65
C VAL A 116 5.90 5.91 15.71
N VAL A 117 5.63 7.17 15.38
CA VAL A 117 5.78 8.29 16.32
C VAL A 117 4.44 8.70 16.92
N ARG A 118 3.34 8.47 16.21
CA ARG A 118 1.98 8.74 16.68
C ARG A 118 1.03 7.75 16.03
N ALA A 119 0.11 7.20 16.81
CA ALA A 119 -1.01 6.41 16.32
C ALA A 119 -2.28 6.84 17.06
N SER A 120 -3.39 6.97 16.33
CA SER A 120 -4.69 7.25 16.91
C SER A 120 -5.78 6.44 16.22
N MET A 121 -6.79 6.07 17.01
CA MET A 121 -8.02 5.45 16.54
C MET A 121 -9.21 6.17 17.18
N VAL A 122 -10.19 6.55 16.36
CA VAL A 122 -11.42 7.23 16.78
C VAL A 122 -12.66 6.47 16.28
N PRO A 123 -13.65 6.16 17.14
CA PRO A 123 -13.54 6.22 18.60
C PRO A 123 -12.40 5.35 19.13
N LYS A 124 -11.98 5.55 20.38
CA LYS A 124 -10.98 4.67 20.99
C LYS A 124 -11.58 3.27 21.22
N ARG A 125 -10.74 2.23 21.21
CA ARG A 125 -11.17 0.90 21.67
C ARG A 125 -11.10 0.88 23.20
N THR A 126 -12.25 1.03 23.83
CA THR A 126 -12.36 1.00 25.29
C THR A 126 -13.72 0.43 25.72
N PRO A 127 -13.78 -0.38 26.79
CA PRO A 127 -12.63 -0.97 27.51
C PRO A 127 -11.95 -2.06 26.68
N LEU A 128 -10.66 -2.32 26.96
CA LEU A 128 -9.95 -3.44 26.35
C LEU A 128 -10.32 -4.75 27.09
N PRO A 129 -10.52 -5.88 26.36
CA PRO A 129 -10.72 -7.18 26.98
C PRO A 129 -9.54 -7.60 27.88
N LYS A 130 -9.80 -8.38 28.94
CA LYS A 130 -8.75 -8.87 29.86
C LYS A 130 -7.62 -9.65 29.16
N ASN A 131 -7.96 -10.35 28.08
CA ASN A 131 -7.05 -11.14 27.25
C ASN A 131 -6.50 -10.37 26.04
N TRP A 132 -6.43 -9.04 26.12
CA TRP A 132 -5.81 -8.21 25.10
C TRP A 132 -4.28 -8.35 25.14
N VAL A 133 -3.66 -8.53 23.97
CA VAL A 133 -2.20 -8.47 23.83
C VAL A 133 -1.82 -7.01 23.57
N PRO A 134 -1.17 -6.31 24.50
CA PRO A 134 -0.88 -4.89 24.35
C PRO A 134 0.20 -4.64 23.29
N VAL A 135 0.08 -3.54 22.55
CA VAL A 135 1.15 -3.04 21.67
C VAL A 135 2.17 -2.29 22.51
N THR A 136 3.43 -2.69 22.42
CA THR A 136 4.54 -2.03 23.11
C THR A 136 5.28 -1.06 22.20
N SER A 137 6.11 -0.19 22.75
CA SER A 137 7.01 0.66 21.97
C SER A 137 8.01 -0.15 21.13
N ARG A 138 8.24 -1.44 21.43
CA ARG A 138 9.07 -2.34 20.59
C ARG A 138 8.34 -2.79 19.34
N ASP A 139 7.05 -3.06 19.45
CA ASP A 139 6.20 -3.46 18.32
C ASP A 139 6.03 -2.33 17.29
N MET A 140 6.26 -1.09 17.71
CA MET A 140 6.15 0.13 16.91
C MET A 140 7.43 0.52 16.16
N ARG A 141 8.50 -0.31 16.21
CA ARG A 141 9.79 -0.01 15.56
C ARG A 141 10.02 -0.82 14.30
N ASN A 142 10.62 -0.18 13.28
CA ASN A 142 10.94 -0.79 11.99
C ASN A 142 9.75 -1.54 11.35
N VAL A 143 8.61 -0.85 11.27
CA VAL A 143 7.35 -1.35 10.74
C VAL A 143 6.96 -0.63 9.46
N LEU A 144 5.99 -1.22 8.75
CA LEU A 144 5.36 -0.70 7.55
C LEU A 144 3.86 -0.54 7.79
N ASP A 145 3.22 0.37 7.08
CA ASP A 145 1.76 0.42 7.03
C ASP A 145 1.21 -0.68 6.08
N PRO A 146 -0.08 -1.01 6.15
CA PRO A 146 -0.67 -2.11 5.37
C PRO A 146 -0.61 -1.94 3.84
N LEU A 147 -0.50 -0.72 3.32
CA LEU A 147 -0.44 -0.46 1.87
C LEU A 147 1.00 -0.49 1.40
N SER A 148 1.85 0.38 1.97
CA SER A 148 3.25 0.48 1.54
C SER A 148 4.02 -0.80 1.81
N GLY A 149 3.63 -1.55 2.84
CA GLY A 149 4.25 -2.83 3.16
C GLY A 149 4.02 -3.92 2.11
N LEU A 150 2.96 -3.82 1.31
CA LEU A 150 2.66 -4.77 0.24
C LEU A 150 3.17 -4.31 -1.12
N ILE A 151 3.77 -3.13 -1.22
CA ILE A 151 4.41 -2.65 -2.45
C ILE A 151 5.92 -2.81 -2.28
N ILE A 152 6.51 -3.58 -3.18
CA ILE A 152 7.91 -4.02 -3.06
C ILE A 152 8.69 -3.41 -4.22
N PRO A 153 9.75 -2.61 -3.99
CA PRO A 153 10.59 -2.09 -5.06
C PRO A 153 11.08 -3.21 -5.98
N ALA A 154 11.17 -3.00 -7.29
CA ALA A 154 11.56 -4.06 -8.24
C ALA A 154 12.98 -4.60 -8.01
N THR A 155 13.84 -3.82 -7.37
CA THR A 155 15.18 -4.22 -6.92
C THR A 155 15.17 -5.15 -5.71
N SER A 156 14.02 -5.32 -5.06
CA SER A 156 13.85 -6.11 -3.85
C SER A 156 13.20 -7.45 -4.14
N ARG A 157 13.58 -8.45 -3.34
CA ARG A 157 13.00 -9.79 -3.43
C ARG A 157 11.55 -9.77 -2.93
N VAL A 158 10.62 -10.21 -3.78
CA VAL A 158 9.18 -10.31 -3.43
C VAL A 158 8.94 -11.41 -2.39
N CYS A 159 9.42 -12.64 -2.63
CA CYS A 159 9.46 -13.70 -1.63
C CYS A 159 10.66 -14.65 -1.81
N PRO A 160 11.17 -15.29 -0.73
CA PRO A 160 10.75 -15.14 0.66
C PRO A 160 11.04 -13.75 1.24
N ASN A 161 10.11 -13.23 2.03
CA ASN A 161 10.21 -11.93 2.68
C ASN A 161 9.35 -11.91 3.96
N THR A 162 9.62 -11.01 4.90
CA THR A 162 8.78 -10.79 6.09
C THR A 162 8.44 -9.32 6.19
N LEU A 163 7.15 -9.02 6.19
CA LEU A 163 6.62 -7.65 6.22
C LEU A 163 6.11 -7.34 7.64
N PRO A 164 6.84 -6.53 8.41
CA PRO A 164 6.42 -6.14 9.75
C PRO A 164 5.36 -5.04 9.67
N ILE A 165 4.07 -5.40 9.69
CA ILE A 165 2.97 -4.46 9.51
C ILE A 165 2.45 -3.93 10.84
N PHE A 166 2.29 -2.60 10.95
CA PHE A 166 1.50 -1.95 11.98
C PHE A 166 0.34 -1.18 11.35
N ASP A 167 -0.90 -1.55 11.67
CA ASP A 167 -2.11 -1.02 11.03
C ASP A 167 -2.76 0.17 11.77
N GLY A 168 -2.13 0.64 12.85
CA GLY A 168 -2.67 1.67 13.74
C GLY A 168 -3.28 1.12 15.04
N GLU A 169 -3.60 -0.16 15.10
CA GLU A 169 -4.09 -0.85 16.28
C GLU A 169 -3.24 -2.06 16.65
N SER A 170 -2.81 -2.81 15.64
CA SER A 170 -2.22 -4.12 15.75
C SER A 170 -0.88 -4.21 15.05
N ARG A 171 -0.02 -5.08 15.58
CA ARG A 171 1.28 -5.43 15.01
C ARG A 171 1.23 -6.88 14.56
N LEU A 172 1.56 -7.14 13.30
CA LEU A 172 1.59 -8.48 12.73
C LEU A 172 2.71 -8.63 11.70
N ASP A 173 3.34 -9.80 11.65
CA ASP A 173 4.24 -10.14 10.54
C ASP A 173 3.45 -10.88 9.47
N ILE A 174 3.57 -10.41 8.22
CA ILE A 174 3.17 -11.17 7.04
C ILE A 174 4.42 -11.86 6.52
N LYS A 175 4.50 -13.18 6.67
CA LYS A 175 5.61 -13.95 6.11
C LYS A 175 5.22 -14.44 4.73
N LEU A 176 6.04 -14.10 3.74
CA LEU A 176 5.90 -14.51 2.36
C LEU A 176 6.88 -15.64 2.05
N SER A 177 6.40 -16.71 1.42
CA SER A 177 7.21 -17.81 0.91
C SER A 177 7.05 -17.93 -0.61
N ALA A 178 8.10 -18.35 -1.33
CA ALA A 178 8.01 -18.51 -2.78
C ALA A 178 7.08 -19.68 -3.15
N LYS A 179 6.21 -19.46 -4.14
CA LYS A 179 5.31 -20.49 -4.69
C LYS A 179 5.39 -20.60 -6.23
N GLY A 180 6.33 -19.92 -6.85
CA GLY A 180 6.53 -19.91 -8.31
C GLY A 180 5.83 -18.73 -8.98
N THR A 181 5.48 -18.90 -10.24
CA THR A 181 4.86 -17.87 -11.07
C THR A 181 3.56 -18.38 -11.72
N ARG A 182 2.72 -17.45 -12.16
CA ARG A 182 1.49 -17.75 -12.92
C ARG A 182 1.22 -16.65 -13.94
N ASN A 183 0.50 -16.98 -15.01
CA ASN A 183 -0.04 -15.95 -15.89
C ASN A 183 -1.26 -15.30 -15.26
N PHE A 184 -1.36 -13.97 -15.35
CA PHE A 184 -2.49 -13.20 -14.89
C PHE A 184 -2.81 -12.10 -15.90
N LYS A 185 -4.11 -11.86 -16.11
CA LYS A 185 -4.61 -10.87 -17.06
C LYS A 185 -5.70 -10.04 -16.44
N THR A 186 -5.60 -8.72 -16.64
CA THR A 186 -6.60 -7.74 -16.24
C THR A 186 -6.48 -6.50 -17.13
N LYS A 187 -7.32 -5.49 -16.92
CA LYS A 187 -7.16 -4.24 -17.67
C LYS A 187 -5.83 -3.56 -17.30
N GLY A 188 -4.97 -3.29 -18.28
CA GLY A 188 -3.67 -2.65 -18.08
C GLY A 188 -2.51 -3.60 -17.78
N PHE A 189 -2.76 -4.91 -17.62
CA PHE A 189 -1.71 -5.88 -17.37
C PHE A 189 -2.04 -7.25 -17.96
N ASP A 190 -1.09 -7.82 -18.70
CA ASP A 190 -1.14 -9.18 -19.23
C ASP A 190 0.29 -9.74 -19.16
N GLY A 191 0.52 -10.71 -18.27
CA GLY A 191 1.87 -11.22 -18.06
C GLY A 191 2.01 -12.17 -16.89
N GLU A 192 3.26 -12.50 -16.60
CA GLU A 192 3.63 -13.37 -15.49
C GLU A 192 3.61 -12.61 -14.16
N VAL A 193 3.07 -13.25 -13.12
CA VAL A 193 3.03 -12.75 -11.74
C VAL A 193 3.78 -13.68 -10.81
N ILE A 194 4.38 -13.11 -9.77
CA ILE A 194 5.04 -13.87 -8.70
C ILE A 194 3.99 -14.31 -7.69
N VAL A 195 3.91 -15.62 -7.43
CA VAL A 195 3.02 -16.18 -6.42
C VAL A 195 3.80 -16.39 -5.13
N CYS A 196 3.28 -15.83 -4.04
CA CYS A 196 3.81 -16.07 -2.70
C CYS A 196 2.75 -16.73 -1.81
N GLY A 197 3.19 -17.71 -1.00
CA GLY A 197 2.43 -18.19 0.13
C GLY A 197 2.45 -17.16 1.25
N VAL A 198 1.35 -17.04 2.00
CA VAL A 198 1.20 -16.08 3.09
C VAL A 198 1.00 -16.80 4.41
N GLN A 199 1.77 -16.40 5.43
CA GLN A 199 1.52 -16.78 6.81
C GLN A 199 1.30 -15.53 7.67
N PHE A 200 0.15 -15.49 8.34
CA PHE A 200 -0.25 -14.41 9.23
C PHE A 200 0.25 -14.67 10.65
N VAL A 201 1.12 -13.79 11.17
CA VAL A 201 1.71 -13.94 12.51
C VAL A 201 1.36 -12.73 13.36
N PRO A 202 0.26 -12.77 14.14
CA PRO A 202 -0.13 -11.66 15.01
C PRO A 202 0.88 -11.54 16.16
N LYS A 203 1.30 -10.31 16.47
CA LYS A 203 2.28 -10.01 17.52
C LYS A 203 1.64 -9.25 18.69
N ALA A 204 0.85 -8.23 18.40
CA ALA A 204 0.21 -7.38 19.41
C ALA A 204 -1.03 -6.66 18.86
N GLY A 205 -1.82 -6.05 19.76
CA GLY A 205 -3.00 -5.26 19.41
C GLY A 205 -4.19 -6.09 18.96
N TYR A 206 -4.38 -7.25 19.58
CA TYR A 206 -5.50 -8.14 19.30
C TYR A 206 -5.97 -8.84 20.58
N ARG A 207 -7.20 -9.37 20.54
CA ARG A 207 -7.76 -10.21 21.62
C ARG A 207 -7.26 -11.64 21.46
N LYS A 208 -6.49 -12.17 22.41
CA LYS A 208 -6.01 -13.56 22.40
C LYS A 208 -7.18 -14.54 22.36
N GLY A 209 -7.11 -15.56 21.51
CA GLY A 209 -8.20 -16.54 21.35
C GLY A 209 -9.37 -16.05 20.50
N ARG A 210 -9.27 -14.88 19.85
CA ARG A 210 -10.28 -14.45 18.86
C ARG A 210 -10.24 -15.39 17.65
N GLU A 211 -11.38 -16.00 17.34
CA GLU A 211 -11.45 -17.10 16.36
C GLU A 211 -10.88 -16.77 14.99
N ASP A 212 -11.16 -15.58 14.45
CA ASP A 212 -10.68 -15.17 13.13
C ASP A 212 -9.16 -14.98 13.08
N VAL A 213 -8.57 -14.38 14.12
CA VAL A 213 -7.12 -14.26 14.30
C VAL A 213 -6.47 -15.65 14.42
N GLU A 214 -7.04 -16.51 15.24
CA GLU A 214 -6.54 -17.88 15.47
C GLU A 214 -6.66 -18.76 14.22
N TYR A 215 -7.71 -18.54 13.42
CA TYR A 215 -7.91 -19.20 12.14
C TYR A 215 -6.84 -18.77 11.13
N LEU A 216 -6.68 -17.47 10.90
CA LEU A 216 -5.67 -16.93 9.97
C LEU A 216 -4.25 -17.33 10.37
N ARG A 217 -3.96 -17.39 11.68
CA ARG A 217 -2.66 -17.83 12.20
C ARG A 217 -2.30 -19.27 11.83
N ARG A 218 -3.30 -20.16 11.72
CA ARG A 218 -3.10 -21.58 11.39
C ARG A 218 -3.16 -21.86 9.89
N LEU A 219 -3.65 -20.90 9.10
CA LEU A 219 -3.88 -21.08 7.68
C LEU A 219 -2.56 -20.97 6.91
N ALA A 220 -2.11 -22.08 6.32
CA ALA A 220 -0.89 -22.15 5.52
C ALA A 220 -1.12 -22.07 4.00
N THR A 221 -2.39 -21.98 3.58
CA THR A 221 -2.82 -22.05 2.18
C THR A 221 -3.26 -20.70 1.61
N MET A 222 -3.00 -19.60 2.33
CA MET A 222 -3.19 -18.27 1.78
C MET A 222 -2.16 -17.98 0.69
N GLU A 223 -2.59 -17.24 -0.32
CA GLU A 223 -1.74 -16.82 -1.43
C GLU A 223 -1.95 -15.34 -1.74
N ILE A 224 -0.87 -14.70 -2.17
CA ILE A 224 -0.84 -13.36 -2.72
C ILE A 224 0.01 -13.38 -3.98
N TRP A 225 -0.47 -12.74 -5.05
CA TRP A 225 0.22 -12.69 -6.33
C TRP A 225 0.62 -11.25 -6.62
N PHE A 226 1.84 -11.04 -7.10
CA PHE A 226 2.40 -9.73 -7.36
C PHE A 226 2.70 -9.57 -8.85
N ALA A 227 2.16 -8.50 -9.44
CA ALA A 227 2.53 -8.05 -10.78
C ALA A 227 3.58 -6.95 -10.68
N LYS A 228 4.49 -6.90 -11.66
CA LYS A 228 5.40 -5.76 -11.82
C LYS A 228 4.65 -4.65 -12.53
N SER A 229 4.69 -3.44 -11.99
CA SER A 229 4.32 -2.22 -12.69
C SER A 229 5.59 -1.55 -13.19
N ASP A 230 5.76 -1.50 -14.51
CA ASP A 230 6.96 -0.91 -15.11
C ASP A 230 6.98 0.62 -15.03
N SER A 231 5.80 1.28 -14.91
CA SER A 231 5.73 2.73 -14.82
C SER A 231 6.30 3.27 -13.50
N VAL A 232 6.07 2.55 -12.39
CA VAL A 232 6.54 2.93 -11.05
C VAL A 232 7.69 2.05 -10.51
N ASP A 233 8.16 1.08 -11.30
CA ASP A 233 9.22 0.10 -10.98
C ASP A 233 9.05 -0.60 -9.61
N VAL A 234 7.82 -1.07 -9.35
CA VAL A 234 7.49 -1.84 -8.13
C VAL A 234 6.66 -3.07 -8.46
N TYR A 235 6.71 -4.06 -7.57
CA TYR A 235 5.75 -5.13 -7.48
C TYR A 235 4.60 -4.74 -6.56
N ALA A 236 3.37 -4.95 -7.02
CA ALA A 236 2.17 -4.72 -6.24
C ALA A 236 1.18 -5.89 -6.36
N PRO A 237 0.35 -6.14 -5.32
CA PRO A 237 -0.56 -7.27 -5.33
C PRO A 237 -1.60 -7.14 -6.44
N VAL A 238 -1.88 -8.21 -7.17
CA VAL A 238 -2.99 -8.27 -8.15
C VAL A 238 -4.00 -9.35 -7.82
N TYR A 239 -3.65 -10.28 -6.93
CA TYR A 239 -4.56 -11.30 -6.47
C TYR A 239 -4.25 -11.72 -5.03
N VAL A 240 -5.27 -11.96 -4.23
CA VAL A 240 -5.18 -12.57 -2.90
C VAL A 240 -6.25 -13.64 -2.80
N ARG A 241 -5.90 -14.79 -2.21
CA ARG A 241 -6.84 -15.86 -1.88
C ARG A 241 -6.69 -16.26 -0.42
N ILE A 242 -7.78 -16.12 0.33
CA ILE A 242 -7.87 -16.52 1.73
C ILE A 242 -8.96 -17.59 1.84
N PRO A 243 -8.60 -18.86 2.01
CA PRO A 243 -9.57 -19.91 2.30
C PRO A 243 -10.41 -19.58 3.53
N THR A 244 -11.72 -19.87 3.48
CA THR A 244 -12.62 -19.81 4.64
C THR A 244 -13.52 -21.05 4.65
N LYS A 245 -14.30 -21.25 5.73
CA LYS A 245 -15.20 -22.42 5.87
C LYS A 245 -16.26 -22.53 4.79
N ILE A 246 -16.70 -21.41 4.22
CA ILE A 246 -17.82 -21.35 3.25
C ILE A 246 -17.34 -21.07 1.81
N GLY A 247 -16.03 -21.08 1.58
CA GLY A 247 -15.41 -20.75 0.30
C GLY A 247 -14.32 -19.70 0.44
N PRO A 248 -13.45 -19.52 -0.57
CA PRO A 248 -12.37 -18.54 -0.47
C PRO A 248 -12.92 -17.12 -0.53
N VAL A 249 -12.34 -16.23 0.27
CA VAL A 249 -12.34 -14.80 -0.03
C VAL A 249 -11.25 -14.55 -1.06
N THR A 250 -11.60 -13.86 -2.14
CA THR A 250 -10.65 -13.43 -3.16
C THR A 250 -10.66 -11.92 -3.29
N VAL A 251 -9.47 -11.35 -3.52
CA VAL A 251 -9.28 -9.96 -3.94
C VAL A 251 -8.57 -10.05 -5.28
N SER A 252 -9.20 -9.61 -6.36
CA SER A 252 -8.64 -9.74 -7.72
C SER A 252 -8.63 -8.39 -8.40
N ALA A 253 -7.49 -8.00 -8.96
CA ALA A 253 -7.37 -6.76 -9.72
C ALA A 253 -8.24 -6.86 -10.99
N THR A 254 -9.10 -5.87 -11.19
CA THR A 254 -9.87 -5.64 -12.42
C THR A 254 -9.24 -4.55 -13.31
N ARG A 255 -8.30 -3.80 -12.74
CA ARG A 255 -7.38 -2.90 -13.44
C ARG A 255 -6.06 -2.87 -12.69
N PHE A 256 -4.95 -2.92 -13.40
CA PHE A 256 -3.61 -2.70 -12.88
C PHE A 256 -2.82 -1.96 -13.96
N GLY A 257 -2.68 -0.66 -13.81
CA GLY A 257 -2.10 0.21 -14.83
C GLY A 257 -2.94 1.46 -15.07
N GLY A 258 -2.33 2.38 -15.78
CA GLY A 258 -2.82 3.72 -16.13
C GLY A 258 -1.72 4.37 -16.93
#